data_AF-A0A534KT58-F1
#
_entry.id   AF-A0A534KT58-F1
#
_cell.length_a   1.000
_cell.length_b   1.000
_cell.length_c   1.000
_cell.angle_alpha   90.00
_cell.angle_beta   90.00
_cell.angle_gamma   90.00
#
_symmetry.space_group_name_H-M   'P 1'
#
loop_
_entity.id
_entity.type
_entity.pdbx_description
1 polymer ?
#
loop_
_entity_poly.entity_id
_entity_poly.type
_entity_poly.pdbx_seq_one_letter_code
_entity_poly.pdbx_strand_id
1 'polypeptide(L)'
;MTALVVGSVAVSAGVGITVFFWTEESTTSMYYRVAVQINGTSPVMLRLPVPGDPRFWNPLSVTIGASSLRVNHTLTDTYALLHATGNVTFEVLSSFTPSPSNLSVSRIAQTGESYRDRNASIDMSSADPGTTVALTLEIRLDNYCYDLRYQLMAIIHVGSAQYPMEPPSIVVC
;
A
#
# COMPACT_ATOMS: atom_id res chain seq x y z
N MET A 1 3.48 -35.64 23.15
CA MET A 1 2.94 -34.29 22.88
C MET A 1 3.66 -33.77 21.65
N THR A 2 2.97 -33.68 20.52
CA THR A 2 3.48 -33.04 19.30
C THR A 2 2.33 -32.24 18.71
N ALA A 3 2.27 -30.95 19.06
CA ALA A 3 1.33 -30.02 18.46
C ALA A 3 1.87 -29.63 17.08
N LEU A 4 1.18 -30.07 16.04
CA LEU A 4 1.41 -29.61 14.67
C LEU A 4 0.86 -28.19 14.57
N VAL A 5 1.74 -27.20 14.60
CA VAL A 5 1.40 -25.82 14.25
C VAL A 5 1.18 -25.79 12.75
N VAL A 6 -0.08 -25.90 12.34
CA VAL A 6 -0.48 -25.62 10.96
C VAL A 6 -0.38 -24.11 10.79
N GLY A 7 0.76 -23.65 10.27
CA GLY A 7 0.94 -22.28 9.82
C GLY A 7 -0.02 -22.05 8.65
N SER A 8 -1.13 -21.37 8.91
CA SER A 8 -2.04 -20.90 7.88
C SER A 8 -1.29 -19.95 6.96
N VAL A 9 -0.84 -20.44 5.82
CA VAL A 9 -0.33 -19.58 4.75
C VAL A 9 -1.56 -18.89 4.18
N ALA A 10 -1.81 -17.64 4.60
CA ALA A 10 -2.77 -16.80 3.91
C ALA A 10 -2.20 -16.53 2.52
N VAL A 11 -2.65 -17.32 1.54
CA VAL A 11 -2.35 -17.07 0.13
C VAL A 11 -3.20 -15.87 -0.26
N SER A 12 -2.67 -14.66 -0.06
CA SER A 12 -3.30 -13.43 -0.49
C SER A 12 -3.17 -13.31 -2.01
N ALA A 13 -4.11 -13.90 -2.75
CA ALA A 13 -4.26 -13.62 -4.17
C ALA A 13 -4.63 -12.14 -4.32
N GLY A 14 -3.66 -11.33 -4.74
CA GLY A 14 -3.87 -9.91 -5.02
C GLY A 14 -4.81 -9.77 -6.22
N VAL A 15 -6.03 -9.32 -5.97
CA VAL A 15 -6.95 -8.84 -7.00
C VAL A 15 -6.53 -7.41 -7.34
N GLY A 16 -5.90 -7.24 -8.48
CA GLY A 16 -5.51 -5.90 -8.95
C GLY A 16 -6.72 -5.15 -9.51
N ILE A 17 -7.08 -3.98 -8.97
CA ILE A 17 -7.93 -3.04 -9.70
C ILE A 17 -7.15 -2.58 -10.92
N THR A 18 -7.58 -2.97 -12.10
CA THR A 18 -7.01 -2.50 -13.38
C THR A 18 -7.77 -1.26 -13.82
N VAL A 19 -7.11 -0.11 -13.79
CA VAL A 19 -7.65 1.11 -14.41
C VAL A 19 -7.11 1.20 -15.83
N PHE A 20 -8.00 1.30 -16.81
CA PHE A 20 -7.65 1.48 -18.20
C PHE A 20 -7.57 2.98 -18.51
N PHE A 21 -6.45 3.44 -19.05
CA PHE A 21 -6.30 4.81 -19.55
C PHE A 21 -6.62 4.85 -21.04
N TRP A 22 -7.51 5.75 -21.43
CA TRP A 22 -7.66 6.14 -22.83
C TRP A 22 -6.64 7.24 -23.13
N THR A 23 -5.87 7.04 -24.19
CA THR A 23 -4.77 7.90 -24.62
C THR A 23 -5.28 9.26 -25.11
N GLU A 24 -5.29 10.23 -24.21
CA GLU A 24 -4.70 11.54 -24.48
C GLU A 24 -3.54 11.70 -23.49
N GLU A 25 -2.57 12.57 -23.79
CA GLU A 25 -1.28 12.78 -23.12
C GLU A 25 -1.38 13.24 -21.66
N SER A 26 -2.12 12.50 -20.84
CA SER A 26 -2.58 12.98 -19.56
C SER A 26 -1.71 12.40 -18.46
N THR A 27 -1.00 13.31 -17.80
CA THR A 27 -0.05 12.98 -16.73
C THR A 27 -0.81 12.38 -15.55
N THR A 28 -0.49 11.14 -15.22
CA THR A 28 -0.97 10.52 -13.98
C THR A 28 -0.02 10.88 -12.86
N SER A 29 -0.54 11.43 -11.77
CA SER A 29 0.20 11.61 -10.54
C SER A 29 -0.25 10.61 -9.48
N MET A 30 0.70 10.20 -8.65
CA MET A 30 0.51 9.41 -7.45
C MET A 30 1.00 10.23 -6.28
N TYR A 31 0.16 10.31 -5.26
CA TYR A 31 0.56 10.73 -3.92
C TYR A 31 0.40 9.56 -2.96
N TYR A 32 1.51 9.10 -2.40
CA TYR A 32 1.56 8.04 -1.41
C TYR A 32 2.08 8.61 -0.09
N ARG A 33 1.22 8.63 0.92
CA ARG A 33 1.56 9.08 2.25
C ARG A 33 1.34 7.95 3.24
N VAL A 34 2.35 7.70 4.05
CA VAL A 34 2.25 6.79 5.19
C VAL A 34 2.85 7.44 6.42
N ALA A 35 2.04 7.59 7.46
CA ALA A 35 2.46 8.07 8.77
C ALA A 35 2.29 6.95 9.78
N VAL A 36 3.35 6.71 10.55
CA VAL A 36 3.44 5.66 11.56
C VAL A 36 3.78 6.30 12.89
N GLN A 37 2.95 6.05 13.90
CA GLN A 37 3.22 6.36 15.29
C GLN A 37 3.30 5.06 16.08
N ILE A 38 4.51 4.73 16.54
CA ILE A 38 4.78 3.48 17.26
C ILE A 38 4.51 3.73 18.75
N ASN A 39 3.65 2.91 19.33
CA ASN A 39 3.44 2.84 20.77
C ASN A 39 4.27 1.68 21.34
N GLY A 40 5.59 1.87 21.38
CA GLY A 40 6.56 0.88 21.80
C GLY A 40 8.00 1.36 21.55
N THR A 41 8.98 0.57 21.97
CA THR A 41 10.42 0.89 21.82
C THR A 41 11.11 0.07 20.74
N SER A 42 10.44 -0.95 20.21
CA SER A 42 10.99 -1.84 19.20
C SER A 42 10.70 -1.33 17.78
N PRO A 43 11.63 -1.49 16.83
CA PRO A 43 11.34 -1.29 15.42
C PRO A 43 10.21 -2.19 14.95
N VAL A 44 9.45 -1.69 13.99
CA VAL A 44 8.30 -2.38 13.39
C VAL A 44 8.51 -2.53 11.89
N MET A 45 8.07 -3.65 11.34
CA MET A 45 7.94 -3.83 9.90
C MET A 45 6.47 -3.97 9.54
N LEU A 46 6.02 -3.17 8.57
CA LEU A 46 4.67 -3.17 8.04
C LEU A 46 4.70 -3.55 6.56
N ARG A 47 3.81 -4.46 6.17
CA ARG A 47 3.48 -4.73 4.77
C ARG A 47 2.19 -3.99 4.43
N LEU A 48 2.29 -3.03 3.52
CA LEU A 48 1.24 -2.10 3.16
C LEU A 48 0.83 -2.29 1.70
N PRO A 49 -0.43 -1.99 1.35
CA PRO A 49 -0.85 -1.99 -0.04
C PRO A 49 -0.15 -0.88 -0.84
N VAL A 50 0.05 -1.14 -2.13
CA VAL A 50 0.69 -0.22 -3.08
C VAL A 50 -0.05 -0.19 -4.40
N PRO A 51 0.12 0.87 -5.19
CA PRO A 51 -0.20 0.82 -6.61
C PRO A 51 0.57 -0.34 -7.26
N GLY A 52 -0.14 -1.21 -7.96
CA GLY A 52 0.40 -2.26 -8.82
C GLY A 52 0.94 -1.78 -10.17
N ASP A 53 0.94 -0.47 -10.46
CA ASP A 53 1.68 0.08 -11.60
C ASP A 53 3.18 0.14 -11.29
N PRO A 54 4.03 -0.60 -12.04
CA PRO A 54 5.46 -0.65 -11.77
C PRO A 54 6.18 0.71 -11.83
N ARG A 55 5.64 1.68 -12.57
CA ARG A 55 6.24 3.01 -12.70
C ARG A 55 6.23 3.79 -11.40
N PHE A 56 5.34 3.44 -10.47
CA PHE A 56 5.28 4.05 -9.14
C PHE A 56 6.14 3.35 -8.10
N TRP A 57 6.75 2.20 -8.41
CA TRP A 57 7.50 1.43 -7.41
C TRP A 57 8.86 2.04 -7.06
N ASN A 58 9.60 2.54 -8.06
CA ASN A 58 10.90 3.15 -7.83
C ASN A 58 10.82 4.40 -6.94
N PRO A 59 9.88 5.35 -7.17
CA PRO A 59 9.68 6.50 -6.28
C PRO A 59 9.40 6.12 -4.82
N LEU A 60 8.79 4.95 -4.57
CA LEU A 60 8.46 4.46 -3.24
C LEU A 60 9.65 3.85 -2.48
N SER A 61 10.86 3.88 -3.04
CA SER A 61 12.10 3.47 -2.35
C SER A 61 12.75 4.66 -1.63
N VAL A 62 12.24 5.00 -0.45
CA VAL A 62 12.66 6.17 0.35
C VAL A 62 13.24 5.75 1.70
N THR A 63 14.19 6.52 2.23
CA THR A 63 14.78 6.27 3.55
C THR A 63 14.85 7.59 4.32
N ILE A 64 14.39 7.59 5.57
CA ILE A 64 14.42 8.73 6.49
C ILE A 64 15.08 8.26 7.78
N GLY A 65 16.32 8.68 8.02
CA GLY A 65 17.11 8.18 9.14
C GLY A 65 17.30 6.67 9.06
N ALA A 66 16.93 5.95 10.13
CA ALA A 66 16.98 4.49 10.18
C ALA A 66 15.68 3.80 9.71
N SER A 67 14.65 4.58 9.35
CA SER A 67 13.39 4.10 8.80
C SER A 67 13.45 4.08 7.27
N SER A 68 12.80 3.10 6.64
CA SER A 68 12.75 2.99 5.18
C SER A 68 11.39 2.50 4.68
N LEU A 69 11.05 2.91 3.47
CA LEU A 69 9.91 2.46 2.68
C LEU A 69 10.45 1.92 1.36
N ARG A 70 10.05 0.71 0.96
CA ARG A 70 10.45 0.08 -0.31
C ARG A 70 9.33 -0.78 -0.85
N VAL A 71 9.24 -0.92 -2.17
CA VAL A 71 8.30 -1.87 -2.79
C VAL A 71 9.00 -3.21 -3.01
N ASN A 72 8.39 -4.26 -2.47
CA ASN A 72 8.73 -5.63 -2.82
C ASN A 72 7.65 -6.16 -3.76
N HIS A 73 8.08 -6.69 -4.89
CA HIS A 73 7.18 -7.30 -5.87
C HIS A 73 7.69 -8.68 -6.26
N THR A 74 6.75 -9.58 -6.43
CA THR A 74 6.92 -10.94 -6.95
C THR A 74 5.86 -11.16 -8.01
N LEU A 75 5.89 -12.30 -8.70
CA LEU A 75 4.90 -12.62 -9.74
C LEU A 75 3.46 -12.65 -9.21
N THR A 76 3.26 -12.91 -7.92
CA THR A 76 1.93 -13.13 -7.31
C THR A 76 1.57 -12.12 -6.24
N ASP A 77 2.51 -11.30 -5.78
CA ASP A 77 2.32 -10.40 -4.65
C ASP A 77 3.15 -9.13 -4.81
N THR A 78 2.58 -7.98 -4.48
CA THR A 78 3.22 -6.66 -4.58
C THR A 78 2.77 -5.82 -3.39
N TYR A 79 3.73 -5.39 -2.57
CA TYR A 79 3.46 -4.64 -1.34
C TYR A 79 4.59 -3.63 -1.04
N ALA A 80 4.27 -2.60 -0.27
CA ALA A 80 5.27 -1.73 0.34
C ALA A 80 5.71 -2.33 1.66
N LEU A 81 7.01 -2.54 1.81
CA LEU A 81 7.66 -2.87 3.06
C LEU A 81 8.14 -1.59 3.72
N LEU A 82 7.51 -1.23 4.83
CA LEU A 82 7.94 -0.12 5.68
C LEU A 82 8.65 -0.69 6.90
N HIS A 83 9.91 -0.32 7.09
CA HIS A 83 10.67 -0.56 8.32
C HIS A 83 10.74 0.76 9.08
N ALA A 84 10.12 0.84 10.26
CA ALA A 84 10.11 2.04 11.09
C ALA A 84 10.78 1.75 12.43
N THR A 85 11.83 2.51 12.75
CA THR A 85 12.52 2.44 14.04
C THR A 85 11.96 3.41 15.07
N GLY A 86 10.94 4.18 14.70
CA GLY A 86 10.31 5.22 15.50
C GLY A 86 9.17 5.88 14.72
N ASN A 87 8.62 6.98 15.26
CA ASN A 87 7.59 7.74 14.58
C ASN A 87 8.16 8.35 13.29
N VAL A 88 7.50 8.09 12.17
CA VAL A 88 7.97 8.53 10.85
C VAL A 88 6.80 8.75 9.91
N THR A 89 6.96 9.73 9.03
CA THR A 89 6.03 10.00 7.93
C THR A 89 6.82 9.99 6.64
N PHE A 90 6.37 9.18 5.68
CA PHE A 90 6.84 9.20 4.30
C PHE A 90 5.76 9.82 3.43
N GLU A 91 6.15 10.77 2.60
CA GLU A 91 5.30 11.38 1.58
C GLU A 91 6.04 11.28 0.26
N VAL A 92 5.44 10.57 -0.70
CA VAL A 92 6.02 10.30 -2.00
C VAL A 92 5.05 10.83 -3.06
N LEU A 93 5.53 11.81 -3.81
CA LEU A 93 4.84 12.30 -5.00
C LEU A 93 5.60 11.79 -6.22
N SER A 94 4.87 11.18 -7.15
CA SER A 94 5.43 10.75 -8.44
C SER A 94 4.43 10.99 -9.53
N SER A 95 4.87 11.50 -10.66
CA SER A 95 4.04 11.63 -11.85
C SER A 95 4.72 11.01 -13.05
N PHE A 96 3.92 10.49 -13.98
CA PHE A 96 4.39 10.05 -15.28
C PHE A 96 3.39 10.47 -16.36
N THR A 97 3.91 10.81 -17.53
CA THR A 97 3.10 11.02 -18.74
C THR A 97 3.29 9.78 -19.62
N PRO A 98 2.24 8.97 -19.86
CA PRO A 98 2.37 7.80 -20.71
C PRO A 98 2.62 8.24 -22.15
N SER A 99 3.59 7.62 -22.84
CA SER A 99 3.74 7.81 -24.28
C SER A 99 2.57 7.14 -25.01
N PRO A 100 2.08 7.68 -26.13
CA PRO A 100 0.93 7.12 -26.87
C PRO A 100 1.13 5.68 -27.35
N SER A 101 2.37 5.20 -27.45
CA SER A 101 2.72 3.81 -27.79
C SER A 101 2.66 2.83 -26.60
N ASN A 102 2.54 3.33 -25.36
CA ASN A 102 2.54 2.54 -24.13
C ASN A 102 1.15 2.64 -23.48
N LEU A 103 0.20 1.83 -23.96
CA LEU A 103 -1.06 1.58 -23.26
C LEU A 103 -0.74 1.01 -21.89
N SER A 104 -0.76 1.87 -20.88
CA SER A 104 -0.23 1.50 -19.58
C SER A 104 -1.36 1.22 -18.62
N VAL A 105 -1.37 0.04 -18.04
CA VAL A 105 -2.36 -0.35 -17.04
C VAL A 105 -1.79 -0.01 -15.67
N SER A 106 -2.42 0.94 -14.95
CA SER A 106 -2.16 1.03 -13.51
C SER A 106 -3.00 -0.03 -12.82
N ARG A 107 -2.35 -1.04 -12.22
CA ARG A 107 -3.03 -1.87 -11.23
C ARG A 107 -2.96 -1.18 -9.87
N ILE A 108 -3.94 -1.38 -9.00
CA ILE A 108 -3.77 -1.25 -7.55
C ILE A 108 -3.91 -2.65 -7.01
N ALA A 109 -2.87 -3.22 -6.39
CA ALA A 109 -2.98 -4.53 -5.79
C ALA A 109 -3.93 -4.43 -4.58
N GLN A 110 -5.16 -4.92 -4.72
CA GLN A 110 -6.08 -5.12 -3.61
C GLN A 110 -6.06 -6.59 -3.19
N THR A 111 -6.34 -6.86 -1.93
CA THR A 111 -6.71 -8.20 -1.46
C THR A 111 -8.23 -8.28 -1.40
N GLY A 112 -8.88 -8.82 -2.44
CA GLY A 112 -10.34 -9.05 -2.47
C GLY A 112 -11.04 -8.69 -3.79
N GLU A 113 -12.08 -9.44 -4.16
CA GLU A 113 -12.75 -9.40 -5.47
C GLU A 113 -13.78 -8.27 -5.69
N SER A 114 -13.91 -7.30 -4.78
CA SER A 114 -15.03 -6.35 -4.86
C SER A 114 -14.67 -4.95 -4.41
N TYR A 115 -15.00 -3.96 -5.25
CA TYR A 115 -15.00 -2.52 -4.91
C TYR A 115 -15.80 -2.20 -3.62
N ARG A 116 -16.61 -3.14 -3.13
CA ARG A 116 -17.45 -2.98 -1.93
C ARG A 116 -16.82 -3.53 -0.65
N ASP A 117 -15.82 -4.42 -0.74
CA ASP A 117 -15.15 -5.03 0.41
C ASP A 117 -13.69 -4.55 0.48
N ARG A 118 -13.48 -3.27 0.81
CA ARG A 118 -12.15 -2.65 0.79
C ARG A 118 -11.42 -2.82 2.11
N ASN A 119 -11.09 -4.07 2.40
CA ASN A 119 -10.16 -4.38 3.47
C ASN A 119 -8.73 -4.37 2.94
N ALA A 120 -7.85 -3.60 3.59
CA ALA A 120 -6.42 -3.72 3.39
C ALA A 120 -5.88 -4.80 4.30
N SER A 121 -5.25 -5.81 3.69
CA SER A 121 -4.42 -6.75 4.46
C SER A 121 -3.14 -6.02 4.87
N ILE A 122 -2.91 -5.91 6.18
CA ILE A 122 -1.67 -5.38 6.74
C ILE A 122 -1.05 -6.44 7.62
N ASP A 123 0.22 -6.73 7.34
CA ASP A 123 1.04 -7.55 8.21
C ASP A 123 1.98 -6.63 9.00
N MET A 124 1.97 -6.78 10.32
CA MET A 124 2.90 -6.11 11.20
C MET A 124 3.76 -7.13 11.93
N SER A 125 5.06 -6.89 11.97
CA SER A 125 5.98 -7.60 12.85
C SER A 125 6.75 -6.63 13.73
N SER A 126 6.95 -7.01 14.99
CA SER A 126 7.73 -6.31 15.99
C SER A 126 8.37 -7.36 16.90
N ALA A 127 9.50 -7.03 17.53
CA ALA A 127 10.10 -7.88 18.56
C ALA A 127 9.21 -7.98 19.82
N ASP A 128 8.41 -6.94 20.09
CA ASP A 128 7.47 -6.91 21.21
C ASP A 128 6.02 -7.07 20.69
N PRO A 129 5.33 -8.17 21.03
CA PRO A 129 3.95 -8.42 20.60
C PRO A 129 2.93 -7.41 21.14
N GLY A 130 3.26 -6.68 22.21
CA GLY A 130 2.43 -5.60 22.75
C GLY A 130 2.52 -4.29 21.94
N THR A 131 3.45 -4.19 20.98
CA THR A 131 3.63 -2.99 20.17
C THR A 131 2.40 -2.75 19.31
N THR A 132 1.88 -1.53 19.34
CA THR A 132 0.86 -1.08 18.40
C THR A 132 1.36 0.08 17.55
N VAL A 133 0.80 0.22 16.36
CA VAL A 133 1.09 1.33 15.46
C VAL A 133 -0.19 2.04 15.10
N ALA A 134 -0.30 3.33 15.42
CA ALA A 134 -1.30 4.16 14.77
C ALA A 134 -0.80 4.48 13.35
N LEU A 135 -1.50 3.91 12.36
CA LEU A 135 -1.18 4.03 10.95
C LEU A 135 -2.18 4.96 10.28
N THR A 136 -1.64 5.93 9.55
CA THR A 136 -2.38 6.69 8.54
C THR A 136 -1.76 6.40 7.18
N LEU A 137 -2.51 5.73 6.31
CA LEU A 137 -2.12 5.46 4.94
C LEU A 137 -3.07 6.19 3.99
N GLU A 138 -2.49 6.88 3.02
CA GLU A 138 -3.21 7.58 1.98
C GLU A 138 -2.55 7.32 0.63
N ILE A 139 -3.35 6.88 -0.34
CA ILE A 139 -2.91 6.62 -1.71
C ILE A 139 -3.86 7.41 -2.61
N ARG A 140 -3.35 8.43 -3.29
CA ARG A 140 -4.08 9.14 -4.33
C ARG A 140 -3.48 8.83 -5.69
N LEU A 141 -4.35 8.63 -6.67
CA LEU A 141 -4.01 8.58 -8.07
C LEU A 141 -4.89 9.58 -8.78
N ASP A 142 -4.28 10.64 -9.30
CA ASP A 142 -4.95 11.69 -10.03
C ASP A 142 -4.51 11.70 -11.50
N ASN A 143 -5.44 12.03 -12.36
CA ASN A 143 -5.23 12.37 -13.75
C ASN A 143 -6.33 13.35 -14.20
N TYR A 144 -6.24 13.88 -15.42
CA TYR A 144 -7.24 14.80 -15.97
C TYR A 144 -8.69 14.30 -15.84
N CYS A 145 -8.93 13.00 -15.99
CA CYS A 145 -10.27 12.41 -15.87
C CYS A 145 -10.52 11.47 -14.71
N TYR A 146 -9.61 11.35 -13.74
CA TYR A 146 -9.99 10.68 -12.51
C TYR A 146 -9.21 11.19 -11.29
N ASP A 147 -9.88 11.19 -10.15
CA ASP A 147 -9.26 11.27 -8.83
C ASP A 147 -9.69 10.04 -8.03
N LEU A 148 -8.72 9.19 -7.69
CA LEU A 148 -8.89 8.00 -6.86
C LEU A 148 -8.16 8.20 -5.55
N ARG A 149 -8.88 8.22 -4.43
CA ARG A 149 -8.28 8.41 -3.10
C ARG A 149 -8.60 7.26 -2.16
N TYR A 150 -7.60 6.50 -1.75
CA TYR A 150 -7.73 5.47 -0.71
C TYR A 150 -7.15 6.00 0.59
N GLN A 151 -7.90 5.85 1.68
CA GLN A 151 -7.44 6.23 3.00
C GLN A 151 -7.68 5.11 4.00
N LEU A 152 -6.73 4.95 4.91
CA LEU A 152 -6.83 4.04 6.03
C LEU A 152 -6.28 4.74 7.26
N MET A 153 -7.08 4.75 8.32
CA MET A 153 -6.68 5.22 9.64
C MET A 153 -7.04 4.12 10.64
N ALA A 154 -6.03 3.45 11.19
CA ALA A 154 -6.25 2.30 12.07
C ALA A 154 -5.12 2.13 13.08
N ILE A 155 -5.43 1.44 14.18
CA ILE A 155 -4.44 0.92 15.11
C ILE A 155 -4.07 -0.49 14.66
N ILE A 156 -2.83 -0.65 14.22
CA ILE A 156 -2.28 -1.92 13.75
C ILE A 156 -1.67 -2.65 14.93
N HIS A 157 -1.97 -3.94 15.01
CA HIS A 157 -1.42 -4.86 16.02
C HIS A 157 -0.45 -5.82 15.33
N VAL A 158 0.50 -6.35 16.09
CA VAL A 158 1.41 -7.39 15.59
C VAL A 158 0.61 -8.60 15.09
N GLY A 159 0.93 -9.04 13.87
CA GLY A 159 0.22 -10.10 13.15
C GLY A 159 -0.36 -9.63 11.82
N SER A 160 -1.14 -10.51 11.20
CA SER A 160 -1.84 -10.26 9.94
C SER A 160 -3.31 -9.98 10.21
N ALA A 161 -3.80 -8.83 9.78
CA ALA A 161 -5.20 -8.46 9.93
C ALA A 161 -5.71 -7.65 8.72
N GLN A 162 -7.03 -7.68 8.56
CA GLN A 162 -7.73 -6.88 7.57
C GLN A 162 -8.27 -5.62 8.21
N TYR A 163 -7.99 -4.48 7.60
CA TYR A 163 -8.43 -3.18 8.09
C TYR A 163 -9.34 -2.50 7.06
N PRO A 164 -10.51 -1.98 7.48
CA PRO A 164 -11.43 -1.32 6.58
C PRO A 164 -10.81 -0.02 6.06
N MET A 165 -10.71 0.12 4.75
CA MET A 165 -10.34 1.37 4.11
C MET A 165 -11.58 2.24 3.90
N GLU A 166 -11.39 3.56 3.92
CA GLU A 166 -12.43 4.48 3.52
C GLU A 166 -12.80 4.26 2.05
N PRO A 167 -14.09 4.42 1.68
CA PRO A 167 -14.50 4.33 0.29
C PRO A 167 -13.79 5.43 -0.52
N PRO A 168 -13.03 5.12 -1.58
CA PRO A 168 -12.55 6.10 -2.51
C PRO A 168 -13.67 6.92 -3.08
N SER A 169 -13.49 8.23 -2.93
CA SER A 169 -14.02 9.19 -3.86
C SER A 169 -13.44 8.86 -5.23
N ILE A 170 -14.32 8.57 -6.18
CA ILE A 170 -13.99 8.49 -7.60
C ILE A 170 -14.73 9.65 -8.25
N VAL A 171 -13.99 10.65 -8.71
CA VAL A 171 -14.53 11.71 -9.57
C VAL A 171 -14.03 11.41 -10.97
N VAL A 172 -14.93 11.23 -11.93
CA VAL A 172 -14.60 10.95 -13.32
C VAL A 172 -15.16 12.10 -14.17
N CYS A 173 -14.39 12.60 -15.15
CA CYS A 173 -15.03 13.21 -16.33
C CYS A 173 -15.53 12.12 -17.27
#